data_AF-A0A969QFK0-F1
#
_entry.id   AF-A0A969QFK0-F1
#
_cell.length_a   1.000
_cell.length_b   1.000
_cell.length_c   1.000
_cell.angle_alpha   90.00
_cell.angle_beta   90.00
_cell.angle_gamma   90.00
#
_symmetry.space_group_name_H-M   'P 1'
#
loop_
_entity.id
_entity.type
_entity.pdbx_description
1 polymer ?
#
loop_
_entity_poly.entity_id
_entity_poly.type
_entity_poly.pdbx_seq_one_letter_code
_entity_poly.pdbx_strand_id
1 'polypeptide(L)'
;MKDESISSQGRFIGYFIMPDLSLLIASLTSPETAHKTSPSVVLSSASASVPLTCVAPPKTPSSPENAATNSNPCPEFSPLAVSAAMPTSSESPIATSLAVTEPALPALLPAHLAANPYLPQPLVRLTPLQPNWTNNLRPRSTSQLYQQRLEALRQGKTYTRLSADSFLNVWANASEPVAYEQWTALLKQEAAAMVKGQGQNRLTVIIGDSISQWLPSEHLLNDRFYLNQGISGDTTGGILRRLSALNQVRPDTIYVMAGVNDLKNGKTDQEILANLQKIMQQLRQTHPQAQVIINSVLPTRLAAIPGDRTTFLNQKIAQLAEQEGVKYLALTSAFTDRDGTLRREFTTDGLHLSPQGYAVWSSALRSIDAVTTARLIP
;
A
#
# COMPACT_ATOMS: atom_id res chain seq x y z
N MET A 1 -9.13 -18.22 53.87
CA MET A 1 -9.98 -18.85 52.85
C MET A 1 -11.06 -17.84 52.52
N LYS A 2 -10.76 -16.75 51.78
CA LYS A 2 -10.83 -16.62 50.31
C LYS A 2 -12.07 -17.28 49.69
N ASP A 3 -13.07 -16.46 49.41
CA ASP A 3 -13.84 -16.54 48.16
C ASP A 3 -14.37 -15.13 47.83
N GLU A 4 -13.68 -14.46 46.89
CA GLU A 4 -14.16 -13.26 46.22
C GLU A 4 -14.49 -13.67 44.79
N SER A 5 -15.78 -13.64 44.46
CA SER A 5 -16.27 -13.80 43.10
C SER A 5 -16.01 -12.49 42.31
N ILE A 6 -14.95 -12.46 41.51
CA ILE A 6 -14.75 -11.41 40.51
C ILE A 6 -15.22 -11.93 39.16
N SER A 7 -16.37 -11.38 38.74
CA SER A 7 -16.90 -11.38 37.39
C SER A 7 -15.86 -10.85 36.40
N SER A 8 -15.28 -11.73 35.58
CA SER A 8 -14.58 -11.35 34.36
C SER A 8 -15.59 -11.24 33.21
N GLN A 9 -16.01 -10.02 32.90
CA GLN A 9 -16.68 -9.75 31.64
C GLN A 9 -15.71 -10.06 30.50
N GLY A 10 -16.08 -11.01 29.65
CA GLY A 10 -15.31 -11.39 28.46
C GLY A 10 -15.14 -10.21 27.52
N ARG A 11 -13.90 -9.75 27.38
CA ARG A 11 -13.48 -8.88 26.27
C ARG A 11 -13.53 -9.72 24.99
N PHE A 12 -14.59 -9.58 24.19
CA PHE A 12 -14.60 -10.06 22.81
C PHE A 12 -13.62 -9.23 21.98
N ILE A 13 -12.40 -9.73 21.79
CA ILE A 13 -11.42 -9.13 20.88
C ILE A 13 -11.71 -9.69 19.48
N GLY A 14 -12.11 -8.81 18.58
CA GLY A 14 -12.56 -9.19 17.24
C GLY A 14 -11.38 -9.47 16.30
N TYR A 15 -11.07 -10.76 16.10
CA TYR A 15 -10.36 -11.19 14.91
C TYR A 15 -11.30 -11.05 13.70
N PHE A 16 -10.89 -10.32 12.67
CA PHE A 16 -11.54 -10.42 11.36
C PHE A 16 -10.88 -11.55 10.60
N ILE A 17 -11.33 -12.78 10.89
CA ILE A 17 -11.05 -13.92 10.04
C ILE A 17 -11.99 -13.79 8.83
N MET A 18 -11.42 -13.57 7.65
CA MET A 18 -12.20 -13.53 6.42
C MET A 18 -12.95 -14.86 6.24
N PRO A 19 -14.28 -14.86 6.00
CA PRO A 19 -14.91 -16.04 5.42
C PRO A 19 -14.27 -16.35 4.07
N ASP A 20 -14.28 -17.61 3.68
CA ASP A 20 -13.59 -18.15 2.52
C ASP A 20 -13.80 -17.31 1.24
N LEU A 21 -12.77 -16.53 0.86
CA LEU A 21 -12.76 -15.70 -0.35
C LEU A 21 -12.71 -16.52 -1.64
N SER A 22 -12.58 -17.84 -1.56
CA SER A 22 -12.62 -18.75 -2.72
C SER A 22 -13.89 -18.55 -3.56
N LEU A 23 -15.03 -18.25 -2.92
CA LEU A 23 -16.30 -17.98 -3.61
C LEU A 23 -16.31 -16.63 -4.34
N LEU A 24 -15.56 -15.63 -3.85
CA LEU A 24 -15.48 -14.31 -4.48
C LEU A 24 -14.51 -14.31 -5.68
N ILE A 25 -13.42 -15.07 -5.58
CA ILE A 25 -12.44 -15.25 -6.68
C ILE A 25 -13.08 -16.02 -7.86
N ALA A 26 -13.97 -16.97 -7.59
CA ALA A 26 -14.71 -17.70 -8.62
C ALA A 26 -15.67 -16.81 -9.43
N SER A 27 -16.23 -15.77 -8.79
CA SER A 27 -17.12 -14.78 -9.44
C SER A 27 -16.35 -13.81 -10.36
N LEU A 28 -15.10 -13.49 -10.03
CA LEU A 28 -14.25 -12.58 -10.81
C LEU A 28 -13.50 -13.24 -11.98
N THR A 29 -13.58 -14.58 -12.11
CA THR A 29 -12.84 -15.36 -13.11
C THR A 29 -13.71 -16.07 -14.15
N SER A 30 -15.03 -15.85 -14.13
CA SER A 30 -15.94 -16.43 -15.13
C SER A 30 -16.23 -15.44 -16.26
N PRO A 31 -15.84 -15.73 -17.53
CA PRO A 31 -16.37 -15.00 -18.67
C PRO A 31 -17.80 -15.47 -18.92
N GLU A 32 -18.79 -14.62 -18.62
CA GLU A 32 -20.14 -14.77 -19.13
C GLU A 32 -20.13 -14.59 -20.65
N THR A 33 -20.26 -15.68 -21.41
CA THR A 33 -21.03 -15.68 -22.66
C THR A 33 -21.69 -17.05 -22.85
N ALA A 34 -22.98 -17.13 -22.52
CA ALA A 34 -23.84 -18.19 -23.03
C ALA A 34 -25.26 -17.63 -23.22
N HIS A 35 -25.44 -16.80 -24.25
CA HIS A 35 -26.77 -16.59 -24.80
C HIS A 35 -27.23 -17.89 -25.48
N LYS A 36 -28.15 -18.59 -24.83
CA LYS A 36 -28.99 -19.62 -25.44
C LYS A 36 -29.78 -19.00 -26.59
N THR A 37 -29.54 -19.47 -27.81
CA THR A 37 -30.53 -19.43 -28.90
C THR A 37 -30.62 -20.82 -29.51
N SER A 38 -31.87 -21.26 -29.72
CA SER A 38 -32.25 -22.57 -30.25
C SER A 38 -31.79 -22.77 -31.70
N PRO A 39 -31.55 -24.02 -32.17
CA PRO A 39 -31.06 -24.25 -33.51
C PRO A 39 -32.23 -24.33 -34.51
N SER A 40 -32.07 -23.63 -35.64
CA SER A 40 -32.76 -23.94 -36.89
C SER A 40 -31.78 -24.61 -37.84
N VAL A 41 -32.23 -25.73 -38.42
CA VAL A 41 -31.53 -26.61 -39.35
C VAL A 41 -31.32 -25.92 -40.70
N VAL A 42 -30.09 -25.93 -41.22
CA VAL A 42 -29.81 -25.93 -42.67
C VAL A 42 -28.53 -26.74 -42.94
N LEU A 43 -28.66 -27.74 -43.83
CA LEU A 43 -27.62 -28.57 -44.43
C LEU A 43 -26.82 -27.79 -45.49
N SER A 44 -25.51 -28.05 -45.65
CA SER A 44 -24.90 -28.42 -46.95
C SER A 44 -23.36 -28.53 -46.94
N SER A 45 -22.89 -29.69 -47.40
CA SER A 45 -21.72 -30.01 -48.26
C SER A 45 -20.27 -29.66 -47.88
N ALA A 46 -19.56 -30.71 -47.46
CA ALA A 46 -18.21 -31.20 -47.81
C ALA A 46 -17.27 -30.40 -48.74
N SER A 47 -15.98 -30.35 -48.39
CA SER A 47 -14.90 -31.11 -49.08
C SER A 47 -13.56 -31.01 -48.36
N ALA A 48 -12.82 -32.13 -48.36
CA ALA A 48 -11.49 -32.32 -47.77
C ALA A 48 -10.37 -32.06 -48.80
N SER A 49 -9.16 -31.72 -48.33
CA SER A 49 -7.87 -32.17 -48.90
C SER A 49 -6.69 -31.76 -48.00
N VAL A 50 -5.73 -32.68 -47.84
CA VAL A 50 -4.48 -32.66 -47.06
C VAL A 50 -3.39 -33.22 -48.02
N PRO A 51 -2.08 -33.26 -47.70
CA PRO A 51 -1.05 -32.23 -47.42
C PRO A 51 0.04 -32.22 -48.53
N LEU A 52 1.18 -31.54 -48.34
CA LEU A 52 2.48 -32.03 -48.85
C LEU A 52 3.66 -31.40 -48.08
N THR A 53 4.48 -32.29 -47.52
CA THR A 53 5.78 -32.07 -46.89
C THR A 53 6.92 -32.28 -47.89
N CYS A 54 8.04 -31.57 -47.74
CA CYS A 54 9.37 -31.98 -48.23
C CYS A 54 10.47 -31.50 -47.25
N VAL A 55 11.47 -32.37 -47.05
CA VAL A 55 12.57 -32.29 -46.07
C VAL A 55 13.88 -31.83 -46.76
N ALA A 56 14.77 -31.21 -45.97
CA ALA A 56 16.05 -30.50 -46.19
C ALA A 56 17.26 -31.40 -46.65
N PRO A 57 18.60 -31.06 -46.55
CA PRO A 57 19.38 -29.82 -46.17
C PRO A 57 20.67 -29.63 -47.06
N PRO A 58 21.87 -29.17 -46.63
CA PRO A 58 22.33 -28.08 -45.72
C PRO A 58 23.31 -27.06 -46.39
N LYS A 59 23.60 -25.92 -45.74
CA LYS A 59 24.96 -25.28 -45.59
C LYS A 59 24.87 -23.89 -44.93
N THR A 60 25.59 -23.72 -43.82
CA THR A 60 26.04 -22.44 -43.22
C THR A 60 27.44 -22.09 -43.79
N PRO A 61 28.11 -20.95 -43.47
CA PRO A 61 27.72 -19.79 -42.63
C PRO A 61 27.97 -18.41 -43.31
N SER A 62 27.28 -17.35 -42.86
CA SER A 62 27.86 -16.03 -42.51
C SER A 62 26.75 -14.98 -42.27
N SER A 63 26.86 -14.32 -41.12
CA SER A 63 26.31 -13.03 -40.65
C SER A 63 24.99 -12.47 -41.20
N PRO A 64 24.05 -12.06 -40.32
CA PRO A 64 23.09 -11.02 -40.66
C PRO A 64 23.26 -9.75 -39.81
N GLU A 65 23.21 -8.61 -40.50
CA GLU A 65 22.79 -7.32 -39.95
C GLU A 65 21.27 -7.33 -39.65
N ASN A 66 20.95 -6.65 -38.54
CA ASN A 66 19.69 -5.97 -38.21
C ASN A 66 18.35 -6.73 -38.24
N ALA A 67 17.82 -6.99 -37.05
CA ALA A 67 16.40 -6.85 -36.78
C ALA A 67 16.17 -6.37 -35.34
N ALA A 68 15.31 -5.35 -35.22
CA ALA A 68 14.91 -4.68 -34.00
C ALA A 68 14.29 -5.64 -32.97
N THR A 69 14.70 -5.49 -31.71
CA THR A 69 13.93 -5.92 -30.55
C THR A 69 13.85 -4.78 -29.55
N ASN A 70 12.62 -4.27 -29.37
CA ASN A 70 12.22 -3.47 -28.23
C ASN A 70 12.35 -4.33 -26.96
N SER A 71 13.40 -4.10 -26.19
CA SER A 71 13.50 -4.51 -24.79
C SER A 71 13.75 -3.25 -23.97
N ASN A 72 12.72 -2.80 -23.25
CA ASN A 72 12.87 -1.77 -22.22
C ASN A 72 13.77 -2.31 -21.11
N PRO A 73 14.90 -1.67 -20.78
CA PRO A 73 15.69 -2.05 -19.62
C PRO A 73 15.05 -1.48 -18.35
N CYS A 74 14.91 -2.33 -17.32
CA CYS A 74 14.67 -1.93 -15.94
C CYS A 74 15.84 -1.07 -15.43
N PRO A 75 15.62 -0.05 -14.59
CA PRO A 75 16.71 0.71 -14.00
C PRO A 75 17.43 -0.09 -12.92
N GLU A 76 18.73 -0.28 -13.10
CA GLU A 76 19.68 -0.80 -12.11
C GLU A 76 19.79 0.14 -10.90
N PHE A 77 19.79 -0.43 -9.70
CA PHE A 77 20.17 0.27 -8.47
C PHE A 77 21.61 -0.13 -8.11
N SER A 78 22.53 0.83 -8.11
CA SER A 78 23.92 0.64 -7.67
C SER A 78 24.00 0.39 -6.15
N PRO A 79 24.72 -0.64 -5.68
CA PRO A 79 25.09 -0.76 -4.27
C PRO A 79 26.40 -0.03 -3.98
N LEU A 80 26.39 0.87 -3.00
CA LEU A 80 27.60 1.45 -2.42
C LEU A 80 28.32 0.40 -1.55
N ALA A 81 29.62 0.23 -1.80
CA ALA A 81 30.51 -0.66 -1.07
C ALA A 81 30.80 -0.15 0.35
N VAL A 82 30.74 -1.06 1.33
CA VAL A 82 31.19 -0.85 2.71
C VAL A 82 32.59 -1.44 2.86
N SER A 83 33.57 -0.61 3.24
CA SER A 83 34.90 -1.08 3.66
C SER A 83 34.96 -1.13 5.18
N ALA A 84 35.27 -2.31 5.71
CA ALA A 84 35.51 -2.57 7.12
C ALA A 84 36.94 -2.16 7.52
N ALA A 85 37.09 -1.55 8.70
CA ALA A 85 38.33 -1.61 9.48
C ALA A 85 38.02 -1.37 10.97
N MET A 86 38.42 -2.32 11.81
CA MET A 86 38.67 -2.22 13.26
C MET A 86 40.18 -2.49 13.44
N PRO A 87 40.87 -1.91 14.46
CA PRO A 87 40.88 -2.56 15.78
C PRO A 87 41.08 -1.67 17.04
N THR A 88 40.59 -2.23 18.15
CA THR A 88 41.16 -2.34 19.53
C THR A 88 41.32 -1.18 20.53
N SER A 89 40.84 -1.52 21.76
CA SER A 89 41.40 -1.36 23.11
C SER A 89 41.19 -0.07 23.94
N SER A 90 40.35 -0.26 24.98
CA SER A 90 40.60 -0.08 26.43
C SER A 90 40.75 1.31 27.08
N GLU A 91 40.01 1.41 28.20
CA GLU A 91 40.16 2.26 29.39
C GLU A 91 39.30 3.54 29.54
N SER A 92 38.78 3.69 30.76
CA SER A 92 38.05 4.81 31.39
C SER A 92 38.74 5.06 32.74
N PRO A 93 38.38 6.09 33.55
CA PRO A 93 37.59 7.31 33.31
C PRO A 93 38.35 8.60 33.74
N ILE A 94 37.78 9.79 33.52
CA ILE A 94 37.80 10.94 34.46
C ILE A 94 36.79 11.98 33.93
N ALA A 95 35.98 12.51 34.85
CA ALA A 95 34.97 13.52 34.60
C ALA A 95 35.58 14.94 34.64
N THR A 96 35.29 15.75 33.61
CA THR A 96 35.23 17.21 33.76
C THR A 96 34.21 17.80 32.78
N SER A 97 33.24 18.52 33.35
CA SER A 97 32.27 19.39 32.68
C SER A 97 32.96 20.40 31.77
N LEU A 98 32.43 20.68 30.57
CA LEU A 98 32.37 22.01 29.94
C LEU A 98 31.55 21.98 28.63
N ALA A 99 30.53 22.86 28.59
CA ALA A 99 29.91 23.55 27.46
C ALA A 99 29.53 22.79 26.15
N VAL A 100 28.21 22.74 25.94
CA VAL A 100 27.53 22.43 24.67
C VAL A 100 27.96 23.41 23.58
N THR A 101 28.44 22.87 22.45
CA THR A 101 28.47 23.57 21.15
C THR A 101 27.89 22.60 20.11
N GLU A 102 26.76 22.97 19.52
CA GLU A 102 26.14 22.25 18.39
C GLU A 102 27.08 22.29 17.16
N PRO A 103 27.31 21.17 16.46
CA PRO A 103 27.89 21.24 15.13
C PRO A 103 26.81 21.60 14.10
N ALA A 104 27.20 22.55 13.24
CA ALA A 104 26.38 23.25 12.26
C ALA A 104 25.62 22.34 11.27
N LEU A 105 24.38 22.75 10.97
CA LEU A 105 23.52 22.27 9.89
C LEU A 105 24.20 22.41 8.51
N PRO A 106 24.23 21.36 7.66
CA PRO A 106 24.58 21.52 6.26
C PRO A 106 23.39 22.04 5.44
N ALA A 107 23.66 23.14 4.73
CA ALA A 107 23.09 23.62 3.47
C ALA A 107 21.56 23.59 3.26
N LEU A 108 21.01 24.81 3.28
CA LEU A 108 19.67 25.22 2.86
C LEU A 108 19.23 24.58 1.53
N LEU A 109 18.05 23.98 1.54
CA LEU A 109 17.23 23.72 0.36
C LEU A 109 17.05 25.04 -0.44
N PRO A 110 17.10 25.01 -1.78
CA PRO A 110 16.94 26.21 -2.57
C PRO A 110 15.54 26.85 -2.36
N ALA A 111 15.52 28.16 -2.17
CA ALA A 111 14.38 28.96 -1.71
C ALA A 111 13.09 28.86 -2.57
N HIS A 112 13.16 28.31 -3.78
CA HIS A 112 11.98 28.06 -4.61
C HIS A 112 11.14 26.85 -4.17
N LEU A 113 11.67 25.99 -3.27
CA LEU A 113 10.93 24.88 -2.66
C LEU A 113 10.34 25.23 -1.28
N ALA A 114 10.69 26.40 -0.71
CA ALA A 114 10.33 26.80 0.66
C ALA A 114 9.08 27.68 0.77
N ALA A 115 8.42 28.04 -0.34
CA ALA A 115 7.22 28.86 -0.30
C ALA A 115 6.25 28.50 -1.42
N ASN A 116 5.29 27.61 -1.12
CA ASN A 116 4.02 27.62 -1.85
C ASN A 116 2.90 27.99 -0.86
N PRO A 117 2.50 29.28 -0.78
CA PRO A 117 1.57 29.78 0.23
C PRO A 117 0.09 29.54 -0.13
N TYR A 118 -0.22 28.58 -0.99
CA TYR A 118 -1.60 28.18 -1.20
C TYR A 118 -2.08 27.37 0.02
N LEU A 119 -2.71 28.08 0.94
CA LEU A 119 -3.52 27.48 1.99
C LEU A 119 -4.51 26.51 1.32
N PRO A 120 -4.61 25.25 1.77
CA PRO A 120 -5.55 24.30 1.18
C PRO A 120 -6.96 24.86 1.30
N GLN A 121 -7.65 24.98 0.17
CA GLN A 121 -9.09 25.25 0.11
C GLN A 121 -9.80 24.14 0.91
N PRO A 122 -10.81 24.46 1.73
CA PRO A 122 -11.55 23.45 2.47
C PRO A 122 -12.21 22.47 1.50
N LEU A 123 -12.05 21.16 1.75
CA LEU A 123 -12.71 20.11 0.94
C LEU A 123 -14.22 20.36 0.95
N VAL A 124 -14.82 20.43 -0.23
CA VAL A 124 -16.27 20.57 -0.38
C VAL A 124 -16.94 19.24 -0.02
N ARG A 125 -18.09 19.32 0.65
CA ARG A 125 -19.01 18.22 1.03
C ARG A 125 -19.00 17.05 0.04
N LEU A 126 -19.06 15.80 0.54
CA LEU A 126 -19.09 14.58 -0.29
C LEU A 126 -20.06 14.74 -1.47
N THR A 127 -19.50 15.00 -2.64
CA THR A 127 -20.26 15.07 -3.89
C THR A 127 -20.33 13.65 -4.45
N PRO A 128 -21.47 13.19 -4.97
CA PRO A 128 -21.56 11.92 -5.67
C PRO A 128 -20.49 11.90 -6.77
N LEU A 129 -19.70 10.82 -6.82
CA LEU A 129 -18.76 10.64 -7.91
C LEU A 129 -19.55 10.62 -9.22
N GLN A 130 -18.99 11.23 -10.25
CA GLN A 130 -19.41 11.06 -11.65
C GLN A 130 -18.41 10.06 -12.26
N PRO A 131 -18.59 8.74 -12.06
CA PRO A 131 -17.63 7.76 -12.53
C PRO A 131 -17.73 7.62 -14.06
N ASN A 132 -16.94 8.39 -14.79
CA ASN A 132 -16.51 7.99 -16.12
C ASN A 132 -15.14 7.31 -15.99
N TRP A 133 -15.12 6.12 -15.39
CA TRP A 133 -13.92 5.27 -15.25
C TRP A 133 -13.57 4.56 -16.58
N THR A 134 -13.73 5.24 -17.72
CA THR A 134 -13.62 4.63 -19.06
C THR A 134 -12.22 4.76 -19.66
N ASN A 135 -11.34 5.56 -19.05
CA ASN A 135 -9.93 5.66 -19.46
C ASN A 135 -9.02 4.83 -18.54
N ASN A 136 -8.29 3.89 -19.14
CA ASN A 136 -7.24 3.10 -18.45
C ASN A 136 -5.98 3.91 -18.10
N LEU A 137 -6.01 5.23 -18.27
CA LEU A 137 -4.87 6.11 -18.00
C LEU A 137 -4.81 6.42 -16.51
N ARG A 138 -3.67 6.12 -15.90
CA ARG A 138 -3.37 6.37 -14.49
C ARG A 138 -1.88 6.62 -14.31
N PRO A 139 -1.46 7.29 -13.22
CA PRO A 139 -0.06 7.34 -12.85
C PRO A 139 0.58 5.94 -12.78
N ARG A 140 1.78 5.80 -13.29
CA ARG A 140 2.59 4.56 -13.30
C ARG A 140 3.92 4.71 -12.59
N SER A 141 4.29 5.93 -12.19
CA SER A 141 5.46 6.22 -11.38
C SER A 141 5.09 7.07 -10.16
N THR A 142 5.94 7.06 -9.15
CA THR A 142 5.77 7.89 -7.95
C THR A 142 5.75 9.37 -8.32
N SER A 143 6.56 9.82 -9.28
CA SER A 143 6.57 11.21 -9.76
C SER A 143 5.23 11.62 -10.38
N GLN A 144 4.64 10.76 -11.21
CA GLN A 144 3.30 10.99 -11.78
C GLN A 144 2.23 11.04 -10.68
N LEU A 145 2.26 10.10 -9.74
CA LEU A 145 1.29 10.06 -8.64
C LEU A 145 1.43 11.29 -7.74
N TYR A 146 2.66 11.71 -7.46
CA TYR A 146 2.93 12.92 -6.68
C TYR A 146 2.34 14.16 -7.35
N GLN A 147 2.56 14.35 -8.66
CA GLN A 147 2.03 15.51 -9.39
C GLN A 147 0.51 15.49 -9.43
N GLN A 148 -0.12 14.33 -9.64
CA GLN A 148 -1.58 14.21 -9.58
C GLN A 148 -2.12 14.64 -8.21
N ARG A 149 -1.51 14.14 -7.12
CA ARG A 149 -1.95 14.42 -5.75
C ARG A 149 -1.74 15.87 -5.37
N LEU A 150 -0.61 16.44 -5.75
CA LEU A 150 -0.30 17.85 -5.56
C LEU A 150 -1.33 18.72 -6.28
N GLU A 151 -1.68 18.39 -7.52
CA GLU A 151 -2.68 19.16 -8.28
C GLU A 151 -4.09 18.97 -7.71
N ALA A 152 -4.47 17.76 -7.31
CA ALA A 152 -5.74 17.52 -6.60
C ALA A 152 -5.87 18.41 -5.35
N LEU A 153 -4.81 18.47 -4.54
CA LEU A 153 -4.78 19.30 -3.34
C LEU A 153 -4.87 20.80 -3.65
N ARG A 154 -4.18 21.28 -4.70
CA ARG A 154 -4.28 22.68 -5.16
C ARG A 154 -5.72 23.06 -5.55
N GLN A 155 -6.47 22.12 -6.11
CA GLN A 155 -7.87 22.29 -6.46
C GLN A 155 -8.83 22.09 -5.27
N GLY A 156 -8.32 21.92 -4.03
CA GLY A 156 -9.15 21.70 -2.85
C GLY A 156 -9.86 20.35 -2.87
N LYS A 157 -9.25 19.32 -3.46
CA LYS A 157 -9.79 17.96 -3.55
C LYS A 157 -8.80 16.94 -3.01
N THR A 158 -9.29 15.78 -2.61
CA THR A 158 -8.44 14.60 -2.41
C THR A 158 -8.38 13.79 -3.70
N TYR A 159 -7.18 13.31 -4.05
CA TYR A 159 -7.01 12.50 -5.27
C TYR A 159 -7.87 11.23 -5.27
N THR A 160 -8.18 10.68 -4.07
CA THR A 160 -9.05 9.52 -3.88
C THR A 160 -10.51 9.77 -4.26
N ARG A 161 -10.89 11.02 -4.53
CA ARG A 161 -12.23 11.44 -5.01
C ARG A 161 -12.23 11.89 -6.47
N LEU A 162 -11.15 11.59 -7.19
CA LEU A 162 -10.96 11.96 -8.58
C LEU A 162 -10.80 10.71 -9.45
N SER A 163 -11.10 10.85 -10.73
CA SER A 163 -10.76 9.82 -11.71
C SER A 163 -9.24 9.70 -11.82
N ALA A 164 -8.73 8.50 -12.13
CA ALA A 164 -7.29 8.27 -12.21
C ALA A 164 -6.61 9.06 -13.35
N ASP A 165 -7.38 9.52 -14.34
CA ASP A 165 -6.92 10.39 -15.43
C ASP A 165 -7.06 11.89 -15.12
N SER A 166 -7.57 12.27 -13.94
CA SER A 166 -7.64 13.67 -13.53
C SER A 166 -6.26 14.32 -13.56
N PHE A 167 -6.18 15.48 -14.20
CA PHE A 167 -4.95 16.25 -14.45
C PHE A 167 -3.90 15.53 -15.31
N LEU A 168 -4.33 14.68 -16.25
CA LEU A 168 -3.45 13.95 -17.16
C LEU A 168 -2.35 14.83 -17.79
N ASN A 169 -2.70 16.02 -18.26
CA ASN A 169 -1.77 16.98 -18.85
C ASN A 169 -0.69 17.50 -17.88
N VAL A 170 -0.92 17.41 -16.57
CA VAL A 170 0.03 17.83 -15.52
C VAL A 170 0.98 16.69 -15.18
N TRP A 171 0.45 15.49 -14.94
CA TRP A 171 1.27 14.39 -14.43
C TRP A 171 1.82 13.46 -15.51
N ALA A 172 1.27 13.40 -16.74
CA ALA A 172 1.68 12.39 -17.73
C ALA A 172 3.20 12.40 -18.01
N ASN A 173 3.80 13.59 -18.09
CA ASN A 173 5.21 13.78 -18.40
C ASN A 173 6.09 13.93 -17.15
N ALA A 174 5.56 13.72 -15.95
CA ALA A 174 6.32 13.85 -14.71
C ALA A 174 7.30 12.67 -14.56
N SER A 175 8.59 12.95 -14.74
CA SER A 175 9.69 11.98 -14.60
C SER A 175 10.63 12.29 -13.45
N GLU A 176 10.65 13.53 -12.96
CA GLU A 176 11.60 13.97 -11.94
C GLU A 176 11.44 13.18 -10.64
N PRO A 177 12.52 12.62 -10.07
CA PRO A 177 12.46 11.94 -8.78
C PRO A 177 11.91 12.84 -7.69
N VAL A 178 11.01 12.29 -6.86
CA VAL A 178 10.42 12.99 -5.73
C VAL A 178 11.03 12.47 -4.44
N ALA A 179 11.68 13.36 -3.69
CA ALA A 179 12.32 13.03 -2.43
C ALA A 179 11.30 12.63 -1.34
N TYR A 180 11.77 11.89 -0.33
CA TYR A 180 10.92 11.47 0.80
C TYR A 180 10.34 12.67 1.56
N GLU A 181 11.11 13.73 1.71
CA GLU A 181 10.71 14.99 2.36
C GLU A 181 9.57 15.68 1.59
N GLN A 182 9.59 15.62 0.27
CA GLN A 182 8.52 16.17 -0.56
C GLN A 182 7.23 15.36 -0.41
N TRP A 183 7.33 14.03 -0.35
CA TRP A 183 6.19 13.15 -0.06
C TRP A 183 5.59 13.42 1.32
N THR A 184 6.42 13.45 2.36
CA THR A 184 5.94 13.72 3.73
C THR A 184 5.32 15.11 3.86
N ALA A 185 5.88 16.12 3.19
CA ALA A 185 5.30 17.46 3.13
C ALA A 185 3.92 17.45 2.46
N LEU A 186 3.78 16.80 1.29
CA LEU A 186 2.49 16.68 0.60
C LEU A 186 1.44 15.97 1.47
N LEU A 187 1.79 14.82 2.05
CA LEU A 187 0.88 14.06 2.91
C LEU A 187 0.43 14.86 4.14
N LYS A 188 1.33 15.65 4.73
CA LYS A 188 1.01 16.58 5.83
C LYS A 188 0.03 17.67 5.39
N GLN A 189 0.19 18.22 4.19
CA GLN A 189 -0.74 19.22 3.65
C GLN A 189 -2.12 18.61 3.34
N GLU A 190 -2.18 17.39 2.78
CA GLU A 190 -3.44 16.68 2.58
C GLU A 190 -4.16 16.40 3.92
N ALA A 191 -3.42 15.99 4.95
CA ALA A 191 -3.97 15.82 6.30
C ALA A 191 -4.53 17.14 6.86
N ALA A 192 -3.79 18.24 6.73
CA ALA A 192 -4.25 19.57 7.14
C ALA A 192 -5.48 20.05 6.35
N ALA A 193 -5.56 19.75 5.05
CA ALA A 193 -6.75 20.03 4.23
C ALA A 193 -7.95 19.22 4.72
N MET A 194 -7.74 17.94 5.07
CA MET A 194 -8.77 17.07 5.61
C MET A 194 -9.32 17.60 6.94
N VAL A 195 -8.44 18.08 7.85
CA VAL A 195 -8.88 18.70 9.12
C VAL A 195 -9.87 19.85 8.88
N LYS A 196 -9.63 20.67 7.85
CA LYS A 196 -10.50 21.80 7.52
C LYS A 196 -11.76 21.40 6.74
N GLY A 197 -11.67 20.36 5.91
CA GLY A 197 -12.67 20.02 4.91
C GLY A 197 -13.53 18.79 5.19
N GLN A 198 -13.17 17.96 6.17
CA GLN A 198 -13.89 16.70 6.45
C GLN A 198 -15.36 16.95 6.80
N GLY A 199 -15.66 18.03 7.53
CA GLY A 199 -17.01 18.30 8.03
C GLY A 199 -17.54 17.13 8.88
N GLN A 200 -18.77 16.70 8.60
CA GLN A 200 -19.40 15.53 9.24
C GLN A 200 -19.22 14.23 8.44
N ASN A 201 -18.41 14.26 7.37
CA ASN A 201 -18.20 13.08 6.55
C ASN A 201 -17.29 12.09 7.26
N ARG A 202 -17.55 10.81 6.99
CA ARG A 202 -16.70 9.73 7.48
C ARG A 202 -15.34 9.78 6.82
N LEU A 203 -14.32 9.33 7.53
CA LEU A 203 -12.93 9.34 7.09
C LEU A 203 -12.24 8.03 7.45
N THR A 204 -11.71 7.36 6.43
CA THR A 204 -10.76 6.27 6.58
C THR A 204 -9.35 6.78 6.25
N VAL A 205 -8.38 6.50 7.13
CA VAL A 205 -6.96 6.76 6.89
C VAL A 205 -6.26 5.45 6.58
N ILE A 206 -5.41 5.44 5.55
CA ILE A 206 -4.60 4.28 5.16
C ILE A 206 -3.13 4.63 5.36
N ILE A 207 -2.42 3.94 6.23
CA ILE A 207 -1.00 4.19 6.53
C ILE A 207 -0.19 3.00 6.04
N GLY A 208 0.93 3.24 5.37
CA GLY A 208 1.84 2.17 4.98
C GLY A 208 2.91 2.58 4.01
N ASP A 209 3.34 1.61 3.22
CA ASP A 209 4.43 1.71 2.25
C ASP A 209 3.93 1.84 0.79
N SER A 210 4.68 1.30 -0.18
CA SER A 210 4.33 1.30 -1.60
C SER A 210 3.01 0.58 -1.87
N ILE A 211 2.74 -0.54 -1.19
CA ILE A 211 1.52 -1.30 -1.45
C ILE A 211 0.30 -0.45 -1.08
N SER A 212 0.37 0.25 0.05
CA SER A 212 -0.65 1.22 0.46
C SER A 212 -0.71 2.44 -0.45
N GLN A 213 0.43 3.02 -0.84
CA GLN A 213 0.48 4.22 -1.69
C GLN A 213 -0.27 4.01 -3.03
N TRP A 214 -0.16 2.81 -3.59
CA TRP A 214 -0.73 2.43 -4.87
C TRP A 214 -2.14 1.82 -4.78
N LEU A 215 -2.78 1.82 -3.60
CA LEU A 215 -4.15 1.34 -3.44
C LEU A 215 -5.11 2.13 -4.36
N PRO A 216 -5.77 1.47 -5.34
CA PRO A 216 -6.67 2.15 -6.26
C PRO A 216 -7.94 2.64 -5.56
N SER A 217 -8.23 3.93 -5.64
CA SER A 217 -9.38 4.54 -4.97
C SER A 217 -10.72 4.13 -5.57
N GLU A 218 -10.75 3.76 -6.85
CA GLU A 218 -11.95 3.28 -7.55
C GLU A 218 -12.54 1.99 -6.95
N HIS A 219 -11.75 1.25 -6.16
CA HIS A 219 -12.21 0.04 -5.50
C HIS A 219 -12.68 0.29 -4.06
N LEU A 220 -12.64 1.53 -3.56
CA LEU A 220 -13.03 1.88 -2.20
C LEU A 220 -14.51 2.32 -2.14
N LEU A 221 -15.09 2.38 -0.93
CA LEU A 221 -16.49 2.80 -0.80
C LEU A 221 -16.64 4.30 -1.09
N ASN A 222 -17.76 4.70 -1.66
CA ASN A 222 -17.97 6.10 -2.05
C ASN A 222 -18.66 6.95 -0.96
N ASP A 223 -18.99 6.33 0.18
CA ASP A 223 -19.73 6.89 1.32
C ASP A 223 -18.86 7.69 2.32
N ARG A 224 -17.56 7.77 2.07
CA ARG A 224 -16.57 8.41 2.96
C ARG A 224 -15.40 9.00 2.20
N PHE A 225 -14.58 9.75 2.93
CA PHE A 225 -13.25 10.15 2.47
C PHE A 225 -12.22 9.05 2.77
N TYR A 226 -11.24 8.92 1.88
CA TYR A 226 -10.04 8.14 2.11
C TYR A 226 -8.82 9.06 2.06
N LEU A 227 -8.09 9.14 3.18
CA LEU A 227 -6.81 9.84 3.26
C LEU A 227 -5.69 8.79 3.22
N ASN A 228 -5.12 8.58 2.04
CA ASN A 228 -4.05 7.62 1.84
C ASN A 228 -2.69 8.24 2.20
N GLN A 229 -2.07 7.71 3.24
CA GLN A 229 -0.81 8.14 3.82
C GLN A 229 0.28 7.09 3.60
N GLY A 230 0.24 6.37 2.47
CA GLY A 230 1.30 5.47 2.02
C GLY A 230 2.45 6.19 1.33
N ILE A 231 3.70 5.76 1.59
CA ILE A 231 4.89 6.23 0.88
C ILE A 231 5.70 5.03 0.40
N SER A 232 6.05 4.96 -0.89
CA SER A 232 6.91 3.89 -1.40
C SER A 232 8.24 3.80 -0.65
N GLY A 233 8.62 2.58 -0.26
CA GLY A 233 9.85 2.31 0.49
C GLY A 233 9.80 2.60 1.99
N ASP A 234 8.66 3.08 2.51
CA ASP A 234 8.55 3.40 3.93
C ASP A 234 8.71 2.16 4.82
N THR A 235 9.30 2.38 6.00
CA THR A 235 9.55 1.35 7.01
C THR A 235 8.70 1.64 8.24
N THR A 236 8.56 0.68 9.15
CA THR A 236 7.88 0.93 10.43
C THR A 236 8.48 2.14 11.18
N GLY A 237 9.81 2.29 11.17
CA GLY A 237 10.48 3.44 11.76
C GLY A 237 10.23 4.76 11.00
N GLY A 238 10.09 4.72 9.68
CA GLY A 238 9.76 5.90 8.87
C GLY A 238 8.34 6.40 9.09
N ILE A 239 7.37 5.47 9.16
CA ILE A 239 5.98 5.76 9.53
C ILE A 239 5.91 6.45 10.90
N LEU A 240 6.62 5.91 11.90
CA LEU A 240 6.61 6.46 13.25
C LEU A 240 7.08 7.93 13.27
N ARG A 241 8.11 8.29 12.49
CA ARG A 241 8.62 9.68 12.41
C ARG A 241 7.62 10.69 11.86
N ARG A 242 6.68 10.27 11.00
CA ARG A 242 5.71 11.15 10.34
C ARG A 242 4.30 11.06 10.89
N LEU A 243 4.07 10.18 11.87
CA LEU A 243 2.72 9.90 12.41
C LEU A 243 2.04 11.15 13.00
N SER A 244 2.83 12.09 13.53
CA SER A 244 2.34 13.35 14.10
C SER A 244 1.61 14.24 13.11
N ALA A 245 1.81 14.05 11.80
CA ALA A 245 1.07 14.77 10.75
C ALA A 245 -0.44 14.49 10.81
N LEU A 246 -0.85 13.39 11.45
CA LEU A 246 -2.24 12.98 11.59
C LEU A 246 -2.90 13.46 12.88
N ASN A 247 -2.18 14.09 13.81
CA ASN A 247 -2.67 14.34 15.17
C ASN A 247 -4.03 15.07 15.26
N GLN A 248 -4.33 15.95 14.30
CA GLN A 248 -5.57 16.73 14.28
C GLN A 248 -6.67 16.10 13.41
N VAL A 249 -6.34 15.06 12.64
CA VAL A 249 -7.29 14.35 11.77
C VAL A 249 -8.31 13.60 12.63
N ARG A 250 -9.57 13.54 12.17
CA ARG A 250 -10.64 12.84 12.90
C ARG A 250 -11.11 11.58 12.14
N PRO A 251 -10.31 10.52 12.07
CA PRO A 251 -10.69 9.30 11.36
C PRO A 251 -11.74 8.50 12.14
N ASP A 252 -12.63 7.85 11.41
CA ASP A 252 -13.47 6.75 11.93
C ASP A 252 -12.69 5.44 11.95
N THR A 253 -11.79 5.25 10.97
CA THR A 253 -11.03 4.01 10.79
C THR A 253 -9.63 4.32 10.31
N ILE A 254 -8.64 3.61 10.86
CA ILE A 254 -7.23 3.72 10.48
C ILE A 254 -6.73 2.32 10.14
N TYR A 255 -6.36 2.09 8.89
CA TYR A 255 -5.68 0.88 8.46
C TYR A 255 -4.17 1.11 8.43
N VAL A 256 -3.39 0.19 8.99
CA VAL A 256 -1.92 0.22 8.93
C VAL A 256 -1.41 -1.08 8.32
N MET A 257 -0.57 -0.98 7.29
CA MET A 257 0.17 -2.11 6.75
C MET A 257 1.62 -1.69 6.54
N ALA A 258 2.55 -2.33 7.26
CA ALA A 258 3.97 -1.98 7.25
C ALA A 258 4.83 -3.15 7.72
N GLY A 259 6.10 -3.15 7.33
CA GLY A 259 7.11 -4.12 7.78
C GLY A 259 7.83 -4.84 6.64
N VAL A 260 7.28 -4.85 5.43
CA VAL A 260 7.91 -5.57 4.30
C VAL A 260 9.24 -4.94 3.88
N ASN A 261 9.35 -3.61 3.94
CA ASN A 261 10.62 -2.92 3.67
C ASN A 261 11.62 -3.09 4.82
N ASP A 262 11.16 -3.18 6.06
CA ASP A 262 12.02 -3.50 7.19
C ASP A 262 12.63 -4.91 7.02
N LEU A 263 11.81 -5.90 6.65
CA LEU A 263 12.26 -7.25 6.32
C LEU A 263 13.27 -7.25 5.17
N LYS A 264 12.95 -6.54 4.07
CA LYS A 264 13.85 -6.36 2.92
C LYS A 264 15.19 -5.75 3.31
N ASN A 265 15.17 -4.78 4.23
CA ASN A 265 16.35 -4.07 4.72
C ASN A 265 17.10 -4.83 5.83
N GLY A 266 16.72 -6.07 6.15
CA GLY A 266 17.40 -6.90 7.14
C GLY A 266 17.18 -6.45 8.59
N LYS A 267 16.15 -5.64 8.88
CA LYS A 267 15.79 -5.27 10.26
C LYS A 267 15.32 -6.48 11.04
N THR A 268 15.56 -6.49 12.35
CA THR A 268 15.16 -7.59 13.23
C THR A 268 13.65 -7.57 13.49
N ASP A 269 13.07 -8.73 13.75
CA ASP A 269 11.63 -8.82 14.09
C ASP A 269 11.31 -8.03 15.37
N GLN A 270 12.25 -7.97 16.32
CA GLN A 270 12.13 -7.16 17.53
C GLN A 270 12.01 -5.66 17.22
N GLU A 271 12.85 -5.12 16.33
CA GLU A 271 12.76 -3.71 15.93
C GLU A 271 11.41 -3.41 15.24
N ILE A 272 10.98 -4.30 14.33
CA ILE A 272 9.71 -4.15 13.60
C ILE A 272 8.54 -4.13 14.58
N LEU A 273 8.47 -5.11 15.49
CA LEU A 273 7.40 -5.23 16.48
C LEU A 273 7.41 -4.04 17.45
N ALA A 274 8.58 -3.58 17.91
CA ALA A 274 8.67 -2.43 18.80
C ALA A 274 8.17 -1.14 18.13
N ASN A 275 8.46 -0.93 16.85
CA ASN A 275 7.94 0.21 16.10
C ASN A 275 6.44 0.10 15.86
N LEU A 276 5.94 -1.08 15.48
CA LEU A 276 4.50 -1.31 15.31
C LEU A 276 3.74 -1.10 16.63
N GLN A 277 4.28 -1.54 17.75
CA GLN A 277 3.71 -1.29 19.07
C GLN A 277 3.55 0.21 19.33
N LYS A 278 4.61 0.99 19.11
CA LYS A 278 4.58 2.45 19.27
C LYS A 278 3.56 3.11 18.32
N ILE A 279 3.48 2.65 17.07
CA ILE A 279 2.47 3.14 16.11
C ILE A 279 1.06 2.86 16.64
N MET A 280 0.77 1.63 17.09
CA MET A 280 -0.54 1.25 17.63
C MET A 280 -0.90 2.11 18.86
N GLN A 281 0.03 2.26 19.80
CA GLN A 281 -0.15 3.05 21.02
C GLN A 281 -0.41 4.52 20.69
N GLN A 282 0.41 5.13 19.83
CA GLN A 282 0.25 6.53 19.45
C GLN A 282 -1.08 6.75 18.72
N LEU A 283 -1.45 5.89 17.76
CA LEU A 283 -2.73 6.01 17.07
C LEU A 283 -3.93 5.89 18.01
N ARG A 284 -3.90 4.97 18.97
CA ARG A 284 -4.96 4.84 19.98
C ARG A 284 -5.05 6.03 20.92
N GLN A 285 -3.92 6.57 21.35
CA GLN A 285 -3.86 7.73 22.24
C GLN A 285 -4.36 8.99 21.53
N THR A 286 -3.92 9.20 20.29
CA THR A 286 -4.25 10.38 19.50
C THR A 286 -5.66 10.32 18.91
N HIS A 287 -6.15 9.13 18.56
CA HIS A 287 -7.47 8.92 17.95
C HIS A 287 -8.30 7.90 18.74
N PRO A 288 -8.69 8.19 19.99
CA PRO A 288 -9.35 7.23 20.87
C PRO A 288 -10.73 6.76 20.38
N GLN A 289 -11.36 7.53 19.49
CA GLN A 289 -12.64 7.18 18.87
C GLN A 289 -12.49 6.38 17.57
N ALA A 290 -11.29 6.36 16.98
CA ALA A 290 -11.05 5.69 15.72
C ALA A 290 -10.86 4.18 15.92
N GLN A 291 -11.35 3.42 14.96
CA GLN A 291 -11.03 2.00 14.88
C GLN A 291 -9.66 1.81 14.23
N VAL A 292 -8.64 1.44 15.01
CA VAL A 292 -7.31 1.10 14.50
C VAL A 292 -7.27 -0.37 14.11
N ILE A 293 -6.85 -0.65 12.87
CA ILE A 293 -6.79 -1.97 12.26
C ILE A 293 -5.40 -2.18 11.67
N ILE A 294 -4.69 -3.20 12.15
CA ILE A 294 -3.37 -3.58 11.66
C ILE A 294 -3.53 -4.75 10.71
N ASN A 295 -3.08 -4.58 9.47
CA ASN A 295 -3.08 -5.63 8.47
C ASN A 295 -1.85 -6.53 8.67
N SER A 296 -1.99 -7.82 8.38
CA SER A 296 -0.84 -8.69 8.20
C SER A 296 0.10 -8.15 7.12
N VAL A 297 1.41 -8.27 7.32
CA VAL A 297 2.39 -8.13 6.24
C VAL A 297 2.08 -9.17 5.17
N LEU A 298 1.93 -8.74 3.91
CA LEU A 298 1.61 -9.65 2.82
C LEU A 298 2.78 -10.62 2.57
N PRO A 299 2.50 -11.86 2.13
CA PRO A 299 3.55 -12.76 1.66
C PRO A 299 4.28 -12.14 0.46
N THR A 300 5.48 -12.61 0.17
CA THR A 300 6.26 -12.20 -1.01
C THR A 300 6.79 -13.43 -1.75
N ARG A 301 7.34 -13.21 -2.95
CA ARG A 301 8.15 -14.18 -3.70
C ARG A 301 9.64 -13.83 -3.69
N LEU A 302 10.04 -12.89 -2.83
CA LEU A 302 11.43 -12.44 -2.75
C LEU A 302 12.25 -13.41 -1.90
N ALA A 303 13.34 -13.93 -2.46
CA ALA A 303 14.24 -14.83 -1.72
C ALA A 303 14.81 -14.19 -0.43
N ALA A 304 14.99 -12.87 -0.43
CA ALA A 304 15.46 -12.10 0.72
C ALA A 304 14.44 -12.03 1.88
N ILE A 305 13.17 -12.38 1.64
CA ILE A 305 12.09 -12.33 2.63
C ILE A 305 11.43 -13.71 2.70
N PRO A 306 11.97 -14.63 3.53
CA PRO A 306 11.40 -15.96 3.68
C PRO A 306 9.93 -15.93 4.15
N GLY A 307 9.09 -16.80 3.57
CA GLY A 307 7.68 -16.92 3.91
C GLY A 307 7.44 -17.25 5.39
N ASP A 308 8.24 -18.16 5.95
CA ASP A 308 8.17 -18.55 7.36
C ASP A 308 8.45 -17.40 8.31
N ARG A 309 9.41 -16.53 7.96
CA ARG A 309 9.71 -15.32 8.73
C ARG A 309 8.55 -14.34 8.70
N THR A 310 7.95 -14.13 7.54
CA THR A 310 6.75 -13.28 7.40
C THR A 310 5.58 -13.84 8.20
N THR A 311 5.40 -15.16 8.19
CA THR A 311 4.36 -15.86 8.95
C THR A 311 4.58 -15.71 10.46
N PHE A 312 5.81 -15.92 10.94
CA PHE A 312 6.17 -15.72 12.34
C PHE A 312 5.93 -14.28 12.78
N LEU A 313 6.40 -13.30 11.99
CA LEU A 313 6.18 -11.89 12.27
C LEU A 313 4.69 -11.57 12.36
N ASN A 314 3.87 -12.08 11.43
CA ASN A 314 2.42 -11.87 11.44
C ASN A 314 1.72 -12.44 12.67
N GLN A 315 2.14 -13.60 13.17
CA GLN A 315 1.64 -14.16 14.43
C GLN A 315 1.96 -13.22 15.61
N LYS A 316 3.18 -12.66 15.63
CA LYS A 316 3.58 -11.69 16.66
C LYS A 316 2.85 -10.37 16.54
N ILE A 317 2.59 -9.89 15.32
CA ILE A 317 1.77 -8.69 15.09
C ILE A 317 0.34 -8.91 15.59
N ALA A 318 -0.25 -10.09 15.36
CA ALA A 318 -1.59 -10.41 15.84
C ALA A 318 -1.67 -10.42 17.38
N GLN A 319 -0.71 -11.07 18.04
CA GLN A 319 -0.59 -11.06 19.50
C GLN A 319 -0.42 -9.64 20.06
N LEU A 320 0.43 -8.84 19.40
CA LEU A 320 0.67 -7.47 19.79
C LEU A 320 -0.57 -6.58 19.60
N ALA A 321 -1.30 -6.76 18.48
CA ALA A 321 -2.54 -6.06 18.22
C ALA A 321 -3.59 -6.33 19.32
N GLU A 322 -3.70 -7.58 19.76
CA GLU A 322 -4.56 -8.00 20.86
C GLU A 322 -4.16 -7.34 22.18
N GLN A 323 -2.87 -7.36 22.53
CA GLN A 323 -2.33 -6.70 23.73
C GLN A 323 -2.59 -5.19 23.73
N GLU A 324 -2.37 -4.55 22.59
CA GLU A 324 -2.58 -3.12 22.39
C GLU A 324 -4.03 -2.76 22.10
N GLY A 325 -4.99 -3.69 22.20
CA GLY A 325 -6.42 -3.43 22.03
C GLY A 325 -6.79 -2.81 20.68
N VAL A 326 -6.03 -3.11 19.63
CA VAL A 326 -6.35 -2.77 18.24
C VAL A 326 -6.83 -4.00 17.50
N LYS A 327 -7.51 -3.82 16.36
CA LYS A 327 -7.95 -4.96 15.54
C LYS A 327 -6.82 -5.45 14.66
N TYR A 328 -6.84 -6.75 14.38
CA TYR A 328 -5.94 -7.38 13.42
C TYR A 328 -6.74 -7.89 12.21
N LEU A 329 -6.24 -7.57 11.01
CA LEU A 329 -6.76 -8.05 9.74
C LEU A 329 -5.78 -9.06 9.13
N ALA A 330 -6.14 -10.34 9.23
CA ALA A 330 -5.35 -11.43 8.66
C ALA A 330 -5.61 -11.54 7.15
N LEU A 331 -4.64 -11.13 6.32
CA LEU A 331 -4.72 -11.23 4.86
C LEU A 331 -3.94 -12.43 4.31
N THR A 332 -2.98 -12.98 5.06
CA THR A 332 -2.04 -13.99 4.56
C THR A 332 -2.70 -15.11 3.74
N SER A 333 -3.73 -15.77 4.28
CA SER A 333 -4.40 -16.90 3.61
C SER A 333 -5.07 -16.52 2.28
N ALA A 334 -5.51 -15.28 2.12
CA ALA A 334 -6.10 -14.79 0.88
C ALA A 334 -5.05 -14.51 -0.20
N PHE A 335 -3.78 -14.34 0.18
CA PHE A 335 -2.69 -13.98 -0.73
C PHE A 335 -1.70 -15.11 -1.01
N THR A 336 -1.67 -16.16 -0.18
CA THR A 336 -0.75 -17.29 -0.36
C THR A 336 -1.23 -18.32 -1.39
N ASP A 337 -0.29 -18.86 -2.15
CA ASP A 337 -0.45 -20.10 -2.92
C ASP A 337 -0.21 -21.33 -2.02
N ARG A 338 -0.18 -22.53 -2.62
CA ARG A 338 0.02 -23.80 -1.89
C ARG A 338 1.39 -23.89 -1.20
N ASP A 339 2.37 -23.11 -1.67
CA ASP A 339 3.72 -23.08 -1.14
C ASP A 339 3.89 -22.00 -0.05
N GLY A 340 2.80 -21.32 0.34
CA GLY A 340 2.84 -20.23 1.32
C GLY A 340 3.45 -18.95 0.77
N THR A 341 3.63 -18.83 -0.55
CA THR A 341 4.20 -17.65 -1.20
C THR A 341 3.12 -16.79 -1.84
N LEU A 342 3.42 -15.53 -2.15
CA LEU A 342 2.45 -14.66 -2.81
C LEU A 342 2.02 -15.26 -4.15
N ARG A 343 0.72 -15.43 -4.36
CA ARG A 343 0.11 -15.92 -5.61
C ARG A 343 0.62 -15.13 -6.80
N ARG A 344 1.04 -15.84 -7.86
CA ARG A 344 1.66 -15.22 -9.05
C ARG A 344 0.70 -14.26 -9.74
N GLU A 345 -0.58 -14.59 -9.81
CA GLU A 345 -1.62 -13.75 -10.39
C GLU A 345 -1.88 -12.46 -9.59
N PHE A 346 -1.45 -12.40 -8.33
CA PHE A 346 -1.64 -11.26 -7.44
C PHE A 346 -0.45 -10.33 -7.36
N THR A 347 0.62 -10.57 -8.13
CA THR A 347 1.83 -9.75 -8.08
C THR A 347 2.40 -9.42 -9.45
N THR A 348 3.06 -8.27 -9.56
CA THR A 348 3.77 -7.86 -10.79
C THR A 348 5.24 -8.22 -10.77
N ASP A 349 5.86 -8.27 -9.58
CA ASP A 349 7.31 -8.44 -9.40
C ASP A 349 7.70 -9.36 -8.24
N GLY A 350 6.72 -10.02 -7.62
CA GLY A 350 6.92 -10.84 -6.42
C GLY A 350 6.72 -10.10 -5.10
N LEU A 351 6.50 -8.79 -5.11
CA LEU A 351 6.26 -7.96 -3.91
C LEU A 351 5.02 -7.08 -4.08
N HIS A 352 4.94 -6.29 -5.13
CA HIS A 352 3.86 -5.36 -5.38
C HIS A 352 2.66 -6.07 -5.99
N LEU A 353 1.46 -5.56 -5.69
CA LEU A 353 0.22 -6.19 -6.11
C LEU A 353 -0.10 -5.89 -7.58
N SER A 354 -0.61 -6.91 -8.27
CA SER A 354 -1.30 -6.75 -9.55
C SER A 354 -2.69 -6.12 -9.33
N PRO A 355 -3.40 -5.69 -10.39
CA PRO A 355 -4.79 -5.27 -10.28
C PRO A 355 -5.70 -6.30 -9.59
N GLN A 356 -5.47 -7.59 -9.85
CA GLN A 356 -6.20 -8.69 -9.20
C GLN A 356 -5.88 -8.79 -7.71
N GLY A 357 -4.60 -8.64 -7.33
CA GLY A 357 -4.19 -8.58 -5.92
C GLY A 357 -4.84 -7.41 -5.18
N TYR A 358 -4.89 -6.24 -5.82
CA TYR A 358 -5.60 -5.08 -5.27
C TYR A 358 -7.10 -5.31 -5.17
N ALA A 359 -7.75 -5.99 -6.14
CA ALA A 359 -9.16 -6.32 -6.05
C ALA A 359 -9.49 -7.17 -4.80
N VAL A 360 -8.62 -8.14 -4.46
CA VAL A 360 -8.74 -8.93 -3.23
C VAL A 360 -8.61 -8.04 -1.99
N TRP A 361 -7.56 -7.21 -1.92
CA TRP A 361 -7.34 -6.35 -0.75
C TRP A 361 -8.46 -5.32 -0.57
N SER A 362 -8.87 -4.65 -1.65
CA SER A 362 -9.96 -3.68 -1.60
C SER A 362 -11.29 -4.33 -1.20
N SER A 363 -11.56 -5.57 -1.63
CA SER A 363 -12.75 -6.30 -1.18
C SER A 363 -12.71 -6.55 0.32
N ALA A 364 -11.56 -6.97 0.86
CA ALA A 364 -11.38 -7.13 2.29
C ALA A 364 -11.66 -5.83 3.07
N LEU A 365 -11.13 -4.70 2.62
CA LEU A 365 -11.36 -3.39 3.23
C LEU A 365 -12.84 -2.99 3.17
N ARG A 366 -13.51 -3.15 2.01
CA ARG A 366 -14.94 -2.85 1.86
C ARG A 366 -15.81 -3.68 2.79
N SER A 367 -15.52 -4.97 2.95
CA SER A 367 -16.27 -5.85 3.86
C SER A 367 -16.20 -5.36 5.30
N ILE A 368 -15.02 -4.95 5.76
CA ILE A 368 -14.82 -4.41 7.12
C ILE A 368 -15.51 -3.06 7.26
N ASP A 369 -15.30 -2.16 6.29
CA ASP A 369 -15.91 -0.82 6.30
C ASP A 369 -17.44 -0.91 6.31
N ALA A 370 -18.04 -1.85 5.55
CA ALA A 370 -19.48 -2.09 5.53
C ALA A 370 -20.02 -2.56 6.89
N VAL A 371 -19.34 -3.52 7.53
CA VAL A 371 -19.73 -4.01 8.87
C VAL A 371 -19.60 -2.90 9.92
N THR A 372 -18.53 -2.11 9.87
CA THR A 372 -18.34 -0.97 10.77
C THR A 372 -19.40 0.12 10.53
N THR A 373 -19.83 0.30 9.29
CA THR A 373 -20.93 1.22 8.95
C THR A 373 -22.26 0.79 9.56
N ALA A 374 -22.61 -0.50 9.41
CA ALA A 374 -23.87 -1.03 9.91
C ALA A 374 -24.00 -0.92 11.45
N ARG A 375 -22.88 -0.93 12.19
CA ARG A 375 -22.87 -0.78 13.66
C ARG A 375 -22.97 0.66 14.17
N LEU A 376 -22.86 1.65 13.28
CA LEU A 376 -22.90 3.07 13.62
C LEU A 376 -24.24 3.74 13.28
N ILE A 377 -25.18 2.99 12.70
CA ILE A 377 -26.56 3.45 12.48
C ILE A 377 -27.34 3.11 13.77
N PRO A 378 -27.94 4.10 14.45
CA PRO A 378 -28.63 3.92 15.74
C PRO A 378 -29.79 2.92 15.70
#